data_AF-A0A936G348-F1
#
_entry.id   AF-A0A936G348-F1
#
_cell.length_a   1.000
_cell.length_b   1.000
_cell.length_c   1.000
_cell.angle_alpha   90.00
_cell.angle_beta   90.00
_cell.angle_gamma   90.00
#
_symmetry.space_group_name_H-M   'P 1'
#
loop_
_entity.id
_entity.type
_entity.pdbx_description
1 polymer ?
#
loop_
_entity_poly.entity_id
_entity_poly.type
_entity_poly.pdbx_seq_one_letter_code
_entity_poly.pdbx_strand_id
1 'polypeptide(L)'
;MYFTDRGIEELAGRRGQDVMSMERLADALRTFVDEHPEFETAIDRLATWLARLDDDEAWHAGDDDGEFDERDPLDEPHEKE
;
A
#
# COMPACT_ATOMS: atom_id res chain seq x y z
N MET A 1 -16.98 1.57 25.03
CA MET A 1 -15.72 1.12 24.39
C MET A 1 -15.95 1.16 22.89
N TYR A 2 -15.69 2.31 22.25
CA TYR A 2 -15.83 2.61 20.80
C TYR A 2 -15.04 3.89 20.43
N PHE A 3 -14.02 4.25 21.22
CA PHE A 3 -13.38 5.57 21.09
C PHE A 3 -12.26 5.59 20.04
N THR A 4 -11.66 4.42 19.75
CA THR A 4 -10.60 4.28 18.74
C THR A 4 -11.11 4.51 17.33
N ASP A 5 -12.33 4.04 17.00
CA ASP A 5 -12.81 4.07 15.62
C ASP A 5 -13.34 5.47 15.25
N ARG A 6 -14.02 6.15 16.19
CA ARG A 6 -14.56 7.50 15.94
C ARG A 6 -13.48 8.50 15.52
N GLY A 7 -12.31 8.47 16.16
CA GLY A 7 -11.22 9.40 15.82
C GLY A 7 -10.63 9.16 14.43
N ILE A 8 -10.51 7.89 14.02
CA ILE A 8 -10.03 7.50 12.69
C ILE A 8 -11.06 7.85 11.62
N GLU A 9 -12.35 7.61 11.88
CA GLU A 9 -13.46 7.98 11.00
C GLU A 9 -13.55 9.50 10.80
N GLU A 10 -13.41 10.29 11.87
CA GLU A 10 -13.40 11.75 11.78
C GLU A 10 -12.18 12.28 11.01
N LEU A 11 -11.00 11.65 11.17
CA LEU A 11 -9.80 11.98 10.40
C LEU A 11 -10.00 11.69 8.91
N ALA A 12 -10.56 10.52 8.57
CA ALA A 12 -10.87 10.13 7.20
C ALA A 12 -11.92 11.06 6.56
N GLY A 13 -12.97 11.41 7.30
CA GLY A 13 -14.02 12.31 6.83
C GLY A 13 -13.54 13.74 6.58
N ARG A 14 -12.60 14.25 7.39
CA ARG A 14 -12.00 15.58 7.20
C ARG A 14 -11.07 15.67 5.99
N ARG A 15 -10.40 14.58 5.62
CA ARG A 15 -9.47 14.51 4.47
C ARG A 15 -10.17 14.26 3.14
N GLY A 16 -11.47 14.55 3.02
CA GLY A 16 -12.31 14.20 1.87
C GLY A 16 -11.79 14.54 0.47
N GLN A 17 -10.70 15.32 0.31
CA GLN A 17 -9.94 15.52 -0.94
C GLN A 17 -8.41 15.68 -0.75
N ASP A 18 -7.86 15.63 0.47
CA ASP A 18 -6.45 16.01 0.73
C ASP A 18 -5.55 14.79 0.90
N VAL A 19 -4.70 14.55 -0.11
CA VAL A 19 -3.74 13.45 -0.11
C VAL A 19 -2.69 13.69 0.99
N MET A 20 -2.61 12.78 1.96
CA MET A 20 -1.51 12.74 2.92
C MET A 20 -0.34 11.99 2.30
N SER A 21 0.87 12.58 2.30
CA SER A 21 2.08 11.81 2.01
C SER A 21 2.53 11.07 3.28
N MET A 22 3.19 9.91 3.10
CA MET A 22 3.80 9.18 4.22
C MET A 22 4.84 10.03 4.96
N GLU A 23 5.58 10.88 4.24
CA GLU A 23 6.51 11.85 4.85
C GLU A 23 5.80 12.80 5.83
N ARG A 24 4.68 13.43 5.41
CA ARG A 24 3.90 14.31 6.29
C ARG A 24 3.29 13.56 7.47
N LEU A 25 2.95 12.29 7.30
CA LEU A 25 2.49 11.44 8.40
C LEU A 25 3.61 11.20 9.41
N ALA A 26 4.82 10.87 8.95
CA ALA A 26 5.97 10.65 9.82
C ALA A 26 6.33 11.90 10.66
N ASP A 27 6.30 13.09 10.04
CA ASP A 27 6.54 14.35 10.76
C ASP A 27 5.48 14.62 11.84
N ALA A 28 4.20 14.33 11.55
CA ALA A 28 3.12 14.46 12.52
C ALA A 28 3.27 13.48 13.69
N LEU A 29 3.67 12.24 13.41
CA LEU A 29 3.92 11.22 14.44
C LEU A 29 5.10 11.62 15.34
N ARG A 30 6.17 12.18 14.77
CA ARG A 30 7.31 12.67 15.58
C ARG A 30 6.89 13.79 16.52
N THR A 31 6.15 14.77 15.99
CA THR A 31 5.63 15.89 16.79
C THR A 31 4.73 15.38 17.92
N PHE A 32 3.88 14.40 17.64
CA PHE A 32 3.02 13.78 18.66
C PHE A 32 3.82 13.09 19.77
N VAL A 33 4.89 12.36 19.44
CA VAL A 33 5.77 11.72 20.44
C VAL A 33 6.54 12.76 21.25
N ASP A 34 6.97 13.85 20.62
CA ASP A 34 7.65 14.96 21.32
C ASP A 34 6.74 15.60 22.39
N GLU A 35 5.44 15.72 22.11
CA GLU A 35 4.44 16.24 23.07
C GLU A 35 3.93 15.18 24.07
N HIS A 36 3.94 13.91 23.66
CA HIS A 36 3.38 12.78 24.43
C HIS A 36 4.35 11.58 24.46
N PRO A 37 5.45 11.67 25.20
CA PRO A 37 6.52 10.65 25.20
C PRO A 37 6.06 9.28 25.70
N GLU A 38 4.96 9.20 26.46
CA GLU A 38 4.39 7.93 26.92
C GLU A 38 3.90 7.01 25.77
N PHE A 39 3.70 7.56 24.57
CA PHE A 39 3.26 6.80 23.40
C PHE A 39 4.39 6.38 22.46
N GLU A 40 5.65 6.72 22.74
CA GLU A 40 6.80 6.44 21.86
C GLU A 40 6.82 4.98 21.37
N THR A 41 6.74 4.01 22.28
CA THR A 41 6.75 2.58 21.92
C THR A 41 5.56 2.16 21.05
N ALA A 42 4.39 2.76 21.24
CA ALA A 42 3.21 2.45 20.44
C ALA A 42 3.37 3.01 19.02
N ILE A 43 3.89 4.24 18.89
CA ILE A 43 4.11 4.91 17.62
C ILE A 43 5.25 4.25 16.82
N ASP A 44 6.33 3.82 17.48
CA ASP A 44 7.43 3.08 16.85
C ASP A 44 6.94 1.76 16.22
N ARG A 45 6.09 1.02 16.93
CA ARG A 45 5.46 -0.20 16.40
C ARG A 45 4.52 0.07 15.23
N LEU A 46 3.74 1.15 15.31
CA LEU A 46 2.85 1.57 14.22
C LEU A 46 3.67 1.94 12.98
N ALA A 47 4.74 2.73 13.13
CA ALA A 47 5.63 3.11 12.03
C ALA A 47 6.28 1.88 11.38
N THR A 48 6.75 0.93 12.19
CA THR A 48 7.30 -0.34 11.70
C THR A 48 6.25 -1.19 10.97
N TRP A 49 4.99 -1.14 11.39
CA TRP A 49 3.90 -1.81 10.69
C TRP A 49 3.58 -1.12 9.34
N LEU A 50 3.49 0.21 9.31
CA LEU A 50 3.24 0.99 8.10
C LEU A 50 4.33 0.82 7.04
N ALA A 51 5.60 0.75 7.44
CA ALA A 51 6.73 0.58 6.53
C ALA A 51 6.69 -0.74 5.73
N ARG A 52 5.95 -1.75 6.20
CA ARG A 52 5.77 -3.00 5.46
C ARG A 52 4.80 -2.87 4.28
N LEU A 53 3.87 -1.92 4.31
CA LEU A 53 2.92 -1.73 3.21
C LEU A 53 3.62 -1.26 1.92
N ASP A 54 4.70 -0.48 2.04
CA ASP A 54 5.49 -0.05 0.87
C ASP A 54 6.24 -1.24 0.21
N ASP A 55 6.59 -2.27 0.98
CA ASP A 55 7.28 -3.48 0.48
C ASP A 55 6.32 -4.50 -0.17
N ASP A 56 5.04 -4.56 0.26
CA ASP A 56 4.04 -5.49 -0.31
C ASP A 56 3.61 -5.08 -1.74
N GLU A 57 3.73 -3.80 -2.12
CA GLU A 57 3.47 -3.34 -3.49
C GLU A 57 4.58 -3.77 -4.49
N ALA A 58 5.75 -4.19 -4.00
CA ALA A 58 6.84 -4.70 -4.84
C ALA A 58 6.57 -6.10 -5.43
N TRP A 59 5.55 -6.82 -4.94
CA TRP A 59 5.21 -8.18 -5.37
C TRP A 59 4.04 -8.26 -6.36
N HIS A 60 3.84 -7.22 -7.17
CA HIS A 60 2.89 -7.26 -8.29
C HIS A 60 3.44 -6.70 -9.61
N ALA A 61 4.77 -6.59 -9.74
CA ALA A 61 5.45 -6.05 -10.93
C ALA A 61 6.34 -7.06 -11.68
N GLY A 62 6.08 -8.37 -11.57
CA GLY A 62 6.92 -9.39 -12.23
C GLY A 62 6.31 -10.79 -12.42
N ASP A 63 4.98 -10.91 -12.50
CA ASP A 63 4.31 -12.18 -12.83
C ASP A 63 3.26 -11.99 -13.95
N ASP A 64 3.64 -11.34 -15.05
CA ASP A 64 3.03 -11.56 -16.39
C ASP A 64 3.98 -11.09 -17.52
N ASP A 65 5.24 -11.57 -17.51
CA ASP A 65 6.13 -11.52 -18.66
C ASP A 65 6.72 -12.91 -18.93
N GLY A 66 5.81 -13.87 -19.12
CA GLY A 66 6.09 -15.20 -19.62
C GLY A 66 5.46 -15.42 -20.98
N GLU A 67 5.88 -14.62 -21.97
CA GLU A 67 5.75 -14.96 -23.39
C GLU A 67 6.34 -16.37 -23.60
N PHE A 68 5.49 -17.40 -23.64
CA PHE A 68 5.83 -18.70 -24.23
C PHE A 68 5.38 -18.65 -25.69
N ASP A 69 6.17 -17.95 -26.52
CA ASP A 69 6.17 -18.22 -27.96
C ASP A 69 6.93 -19.54 -28.22
N GLU A 70 6.66 -20.12 -29.39
CA GLU A 70 7.22 -21.36 -29.95
C GLU A 70 6.53 -22.67 -29.55
N ARG A 71 5.32 -22.88 -30.09
CA ARG A 71 5.03 -23.92 -31.12
C ARG A 71 3.54 -24.00 -31.43
N ASP A 72 3.12 -23.40 -32.55
CA ASP A 72 1.97 -23.90 -33.30
C ASP A 72 2.50 -24.72 -34.48
N PRO A 73 2.43 -26.07 -34.45
CA PRO A 73 2.84 -26.90 -35.57
C PRO A 73 1.67 -27.44 -36.39
N LEU A 74 0.41 -27.04 -36.16
CA LEU A 74 -0.74 -27.70 -36.78
C LEU A 74 -1.90 -26.74 -37.09
N ASP A 75 -1.74 -25.80 -38.02
CA ASP A 75 -2.79 -25.49 -39.02
C ASP A 75 -2.36 -24.43 -40.06
N GLU A 76 -1.54 -24.85 -41.03
CA GLU A 76 -1.58 -24.30 -42.39
C GLU A 76 -1.32 -25.45 -43.38
N PRO A 77 -1.73 -25.37 -44.66
CA PRO A 77 -3.02 -25.00 -45.21
C PRO A 77 -3.46 -26.00 -46.31
N HIS A 78 -4.75 -26.31 -46.46
CA HIS A 78 -5.27 -26.87 -47.73
C HIS A 78 -6.59 -26.18 -48.09
N GLU A 79 -6.53 -25.16 -48.94
CA GLU A 79 -6.90 -25.23 -50.37
C GLU A 79 -8.40 -25.47 -50.57
N LYS A 80 -9.19 -24.40 -50.73
CA LYS A 80 -9.69 -23.88 -52.02
C LYS A 80 -10.46 -24.90 -52.86
N GLU A 81 -11.80 -24.83 -52.80
CA GLU A 81 -12.68 -24.72 -53.98
C GLU A 81 -14.05 -24.14 -53.59
#